data_AF-A0A8D9M7C1-F1
#
_entry.id   AF-A0A8D9M7C1-F1
#
_cell.length_a   1.000
_cell.length_b   1.000
_cell.length_c   1.000
_cell.angle_alpha   90.00
_cell.angle_beta   90.00
_cell.angle_gamma   90.00
#
_symmetry.space_group_name_H-M   'P 1'
#
loop_
_entity.id
_entity.type
_entity.pdbx_description
1 polymer ?
#
loop_
_entity_poly.entity_id
_entity_poly.type
_entity_poly.pdbx_seq_one_letter_code
_entity_poly.pdbx_strand_id
1 'polypeptide(L)'
;MNRRITMTIAVGKFTKDEKDLFDIMDDGLRRDRFVFVGWSGLLLFPCAYFALEGWFTLGQSGWFFAPSFGVAAIFRLILFFQGFHNWTLNPFHMMGVAAVLGAALLCDIHGATIENTLFEDGDGANTFRAFNPTQAEETYSMVTANRFWSQIFGVAFSNKRWLHFFMLFVPVTGLWMSALGVVGLALNLRAYDFVSQEIRAAEYPEFETFYTKNILLKEGIRAWMAAQDQPHENLIFPEEVLPRGNTL
;
A
#
# COMPACT_ATOMS: atom_id res chain seq x y z
N MET A 1 -8.55 9.23 -77.30
CA MET A 1 -7.47 8.96 -76.33
C MET A 1 -7.82 9.64 -75.01
N ASN A 2 -8.22 8.83 -74.03
CA ASN A 2 -8.45 9.05 -72.59
C ASN A 2 -8.77 10.47 -72.06
N ARG A 3 -10.05 10.74 -71.80
CA ARG A 3 -10.47 11.65 -70.71
C ARG A 3 -10.42 10.86 -69.39
N ARG A 4 -9.40 11.08 -68.56
CA ARG A 4 -9.46 10.64 -67.14
C ARG A 4 -10.43 11.57 -66.41
N ILE A 5 -11.57 11.02 -66.00
CA ILE A 5 -12.44 11.66 -65.01
C ILE A 5 -11.85 11.29 -63.65
N THR A 6 -11.18 12.24 -63.01
CA THR A 6 -10.78 12.10 -61.61
C THR A 6 -12.02 12.39 -60.76
N MET A 7 -12.72 11.36 -60.30
CA MET A 7 -13.72 11.50 -59.24
C MET A 7 -12.99 11.63 -57.90
N THR A 8 -12.82 12.85 -57.41
CA THR A 8 -12.56 13.09 -55.99
C THR A 8 -13.86 12.83 -55.23
N ILE A 9 -13.91 11.72 -54.50
CA ILE A 9 -14.94 11.49 -53.48
C ILE A 9 -14.67 12.52 -52.37
N ALA A 10 -15.47 13.56 -52.32
CA ALA A 10 -15.55 14.40 -51.13
C ALA A 10 -16.21 13.55 -50.04
N VAL A 11 -15.40 12.99 -49.14
CA VAL A 11 -15.92 12.50 -47.86
C VAL A 11 -16.44 13.73 -47.14
N GLY A 12 -17.76 13.93 -47.19
CA GLY A 12 -18.41 15.00 -46.44
C GLY A 12 -17.96 14.90 -44.99
N LYS A 13 -17.39 15.98 -44.45
CA LYS A 13 -17.37 16.16 -43.00
C LYS A 13 -18.83 16.07 -42.57
N PHE A 14 -19.20 15.02 -41.84
CA PHE A 14 -20.38 15.07 -41.01
C PHE A 14 -20.16 16.21 -40.02
N THR A 15 -20.74 17.37 -40.29
CA THR A 15 -20.88 18.43 -39.31
C THR A 15 -21.86 17.89 -38.28
N LYS A 16 -21.38 17.58 -37.07
CA LYS A 16 -22.26 17.30 -35.93
C LYS A 16 -22.83 18.66 -35.53
N ASP A 17 -23.89 19.09 -36.21
CA ASP A 17 -24.41 20.46 -36.11
C ASP A 17 -25.21 20.72 -34.81
N GLU A 18 -25.45 19.69 -33.98
CA GLU A 18 -26.08 19.86 -32.66
C GLU A 18 -25.39 19.00 -31.59
N LYS A 19 -25.19 19.59 -30.40
CA LYS A 19 -24.76 18.83 -29.21
C LYS A 19 -25.86 17.85 -28.86
N ASP A 20 -25.54 16.56 -28.85
CA ASP A 20 -26.50 15.55 -28.40
C ASP A 20 -26.59 15.55 -26.86
N LEU A 21 -27.55 14.78 -26.33
CA LEU A 21 -27.75 14.67 -24.88
C LEU A 21 -26.48 14.19 -24.16
N PHE A 22 -25.69 13.31 -24.78
CA PHE A 22 -24.47 12.80 -24.18
C PHE A 22 -23.41 13.90 -24.07
N ASP A 23 -23.26 14.73 -25.10
CA ASP A 23 -22.36 15.89 -25.08
C ASP A 23 -22.77 16.89 -23.98
N ILE A 24 -24.08 17.14 -23.82
CA ILE A 24 -24.61 18.01 -22.75
C ILE A 24 -24.33 17.41 -21.35
N MET A 25 -24.48 16.10 -21.21
CA MET A 25 -24.17 15.39 -19.96
C MET A 25 -22.66 15.39 -19.65
N ASP A 26 -21.79 15.17 -20.65
CA ASP A 26 -20.33 15.21 -20.49
C ASP A 26 -19.87 16.59 -20.02
N ASP A 27 -20.33 17.65 -20.70
CA ASP A 27 -20.10 19.05 -20.30
C ASP A 27 -20.61 19.31 -18.88
N GLY A 28 -21.79 18.78 -18.57
CA GLY A 28 -22.43 18.90 -17.26
C GLY A 28 -21.62 18.23 -16.14
N LEU A 29 -21.07 17.04 -16.38
CA LEU A 29 -20.27 16.27 -15.43
C LEU A 29 -18.88 16.86 -15.23
N ARG A 30 -18.26 17.36 -16.31
CA ARG A 30 -16.90 17.92 -16.32
C ARG A 30 -16.83 19.41 -15.94
N ARG A 31 -17.98 20.04 -15.64
CA ARG A 31 -18.02 21.44 -15.21
C ARG A 31 -17.08 21.67 -14.02
N ASP A 32 -16.24 22.69 -14.15
CA ASP A 32 -15.36 23.17 -13.09
C ASP A 32 -16.20 23.68 -11.91
N ARG A 33 -16.05 23.00 -10.76
CA ARG A 33 -16.84 23.19 -9.55
C ARG A 33 -15.95 22.87 -8.35
N PHE A 34 -16.35 23.37 -7.18
CA PHE A 34 -15.66 23.11 -5.91
C PHE A 34 -15.41 21.62 -5.65
N VAL A 35 -16.39 20.77 -5.98
CA VAL A 35 -16.21 19.31 -6.05
C VAL A 35 -16.39 18.86 -7.49
N PHE A 36 -15.29 18.39 -8.10
CA PHE A 36 -15.33 17.81 -9.44
C PHE A 36 -16.11 16.49 -9.42
N VAL A 37 -16.92 16.24 -10.46
CA VAL A 37 -17.72 15.01 -10.59
C VAL A 37 -17.13 14.10 -11.67
N GLY A 38 -17.20 14.51 -12.94
CA GLY A 38 -16.80 13.67 -14.06
C GLY A 38 -17.60 12.36 -14.15
N TRP A 39 -17.29 11.54 -15.15
CA TRP A 39 -17.90 10.22 -15.29
C TRP A 39 -17.54 9.27 -14.14
N SER A 40 -16.33 9.39 -13.60
CA SER A 40 -15.89 8.61 -12.44
C SER A 40 -16.69 8.92 -11.18
N GLY A 41 -17.14 10.16 -10.99
CA GLY A 41 -17.95 10.57 -9.85
C GLY A 41 -19.30 9.85 -9.74
N LEU A 42 -19.88 9.44 -10.87
CA LEU A 42 -21.14 8.68 -10.88
C LEU A 42 -21.01 7.31 -10.20
N LEU A 43 -19.82 6.72 -10.22
CA LEU A 43 -19.52 5.49 -9.48
C LEU A 43 -18.96 5.82 -8.10
N LEU A 44 -17.98 6.72 -8.04
CA LEU A 44 -17.25 7.03 -6.81
C LEU A 44 -18.16 7.55 -5.70
N PHE A 45 -19.04 8.54 -5.96
CA PHE A 45 -19.85 9.14 -4.90
C PHE A 45 -20.86 8.19 -4.28
N PRO A 46 -21.72 7.48 -5.03
CA PRO A 46 -22.63 6.52 -4.41
C PRO A 46 -21.86 5.36 -3.77
N CYS A 47 -20.82 4.82 -4.41
CA CYS A 47 -20.04 3.74 -3.81
C CYS A 47 -19.34 4.20 -2.53
N ALA A 48 -18.62 5.33 -2.52
CA ALA A 48 -17.93 5.79 -1.31
C ALA A 48 -18.91 6.20 -0.20
N TYR A 49 -20.05 6.79 -0.55
CA TYR A 49 -21.08 7.17 0.42
C TYR A 49 -21.77 5.95 1.07
N PHE A 50 -21.99 4.89 0.29
CA PHE A 50 -22.61 3.65 0.77
C PHE A 50 -21.59 2.55 1.12
N ALA A 51 -20.29 2.76 0.91
CA ALA A 51 -19.24 1.78 1.17
C ALA A 51 -19.07 1.56 2.67
N LEU A 52 -19.79 0.56 3.15
CA LEU A 52 -19.40 -0.35 4.22
C LEU A 52 -19.35 -1.73 3.55
N GLU A 53 -18.17 -2.15 3.07
CA GLU A 53 -17.70 -3.55 3.04
C GLU A 53 -16.50 -3.73 2.12
N GLY A 54 -15.59 -4.62 2.54
CA GLY A 54 -14.24 -4.74 2.04
C GLY A 54 -13.96 -6.16 1.57
N TRP A 55 -13.18 -6.26 0.51
CA TRP A 55 -12.75 -7.51 -0.08
C TRP A 55 -11.61 -8.15 0.70
N PHE A 56 -11.90 -9.30 1.31
CA PHE A 56 -10.98 -10.40 1.58
C PHE A 56 -11.80 -11.63 1.96
N THR A 57 -11.99 -12.61 1.07
CA THR A 57 -12.74 -13.84 1.42
C THR A 57 -12.74 -14.98 0.43
N LEU A 58 -12.55 -14.74 -0.88
CA LEU A 58 -12.89 -15.76 -1.89
C LEU A 58 -12.03 -17.03 -1.82
N GLY A 59 -10.96 -17.06 -1.01
CA GLY A 59 -10.14 -18.26 -0.77
C GLY A 59 -10.36 -18.95 0.59
N GLN A 60 -11.07 -18.33 1.53
CA GLN A 60 -11.31 -18.88 2.89
C GLN A 60 -12.78 -19.32 3.03
N SER A 61 -13.14 -19.97 4.14
CA SER A 61 -14.47 -20.60 4.32
C SER A 61 -15.66 -19.62 4.42
N GLY A 62 -15.42 -18.31 4.54
CA GLY A 62 -16.46 -17.28 4.45
C GLY A 62 -16.03 -15.87 4.89
N TRP A 63 -16.98 -14.92 4.85
CA TRP A 63 -16.81 -13.51 5.26
C TRP A 63 -16.51 -13.31 6.74
N PHE A 64 -16.70 -14.33 7.56
CA PHE A 64 -16.32 -14.30 8.97
C PHE A 64 -14.82 -14.03 9.19
N PHE A 65 -13.95 -14.49 8.28
CA PHE A 65 -12.50 -14.29 8.37
C PHE A 65 -12.02 -13.00 7.69
N ALA A 66 -12.94 -12.21 7.12
CA ALA A 66 -12.62 -10.89 6.60
C ALA A 66 -12.29 -9.92 7.75
N PRO A 67 -11.47 -8.88 7.49
CA PRO A 67 -11.30 -7.79 8.44
C PRO A 67 -12.65 -7.19 8.80
N SER A 68 -13.02 -7.22 10.09
CA SER A 68 -14.15 -6.43 10.56
C SER A 68 -13.76 -4.96 10.68
N PHE A 69 -14.70 -4.06 10.39
CA PHE A 69 -14.46 -2.61 10.41
C PHE A 69 -14.44 -2.05 11.83
N GLY A 70 -13.27 -2.07 12.45
CA GLY A 70 -13.05 -1.45 13.76
C GLY A 70 -11.60 -1.54 14.21
N VAL A 71 -11.15 -0.58 15.01
CA VAL A 71 -9.74 -0.52 15.46
C VAL A 71 -9.31 -1.82 16.15
N ALA A 72 -10.07 -2.26 17.16
CA ALA A 72 -9.80 -3.51 17.87
C ALA A 72 -9.93 -4.74 16.96
N ALA A 73 -10.84 -4.71 15.98
CA ALA A 73 -11.00 -5.80 15.02
C ALA A 73 -9.78 -5.95 14.10
N ILE A 74 -9.16 -4.83 13.68
CA ILE A 74 -7.91 -4.87 12.91
C ILE A 74 -6.75 -5.39 13.78
N PHE A 75 -6.67 -5.02 15.06
CA PHE A 75 -5.68 -5.61 15.96
C PHE A 75 -5.87 -7.12 16.12
N ARG A 76 -7.13 -7.57 16.29
CA ARG A 76 -7.47 -9.01 16.29
C ARG A 76 -7.01 -9.68 15.00
N LEU A 77 -7.26 -9.08 13.83
CA LEU A 77 -6.81 -9.62 12.54
C LEU A 77 -5.28 -9.73 12.46
N ILE A 78 -4.53 -8.72 12.91
CA ILE A 78 -3.06 -8.76 12.91
C ILE A 78 -2.56 -9.94 13.75
N LEU A 79 -3.13 -10.14 14.94
CA LEU A 79 -2.80 -11.28 15.80
C LEU A 79 -3.22 -12.62 15.20
N PHE A 80 -4.38 -12.68 14.54
CA PHE A 80 -4.82 -13.85 13.79
C PHE A 80 -3.83 -14.21 12.67
N PHE A 81 -3.42 -13.23 11.87
CA PHE A 81 -2.42 -13.43 10.81
C PHE A 81 -1.08 -13.90 11.37
N GLN A 82 -0.69 -13.41 12.55
CA GLN A 82 0.51 -13.90 13.20
C GLN A 82 0.37 -15.36 13.66
N GLY A 83 -0.70 -15.68 14.40
CA GLY A 83 -0.94 -17.00 14.96
C GLY A 83 -1.17 -18.09 13.91
N PHE A 84 -1.96 -17.81 12.87
CA PHE A 84 -2.40 -18.81 11.89
C PHE A 84 -1.58 -18.82 10.60
N HIS A 85 -0.94 -17.71 10.24
CA HIS A 85 -0.18 -17.58 9.00
C HIS A 85 1.31 -17.30 9.17
N ASN A 86 1.78 -17.03 10.40
CA ASN A 86 3.16 -16.57 10.66
C ASN A 86 3.55 -15.42 9.73
N TRP A 87 2.65 -14.44 9.58
CA TRP A 87 2.74 -13.44 8.52
C TRP A 87 4.00 -12.58 8.58
N THR A 88 4.58 -12.35 9.77
CA THR A 88 5.87 -11.65 9.90
C THR A 88 7.02 -12.36 9.21
N LEU A 89 6.95 -13.68 9.02
CA LEU A 89 7.97 -14.46 8.33
C LEU A 89 7.83 -14.40 6.79
N ASN A 90 6.71 -13.89 6.29
CA ASN A 90 6.47 -13.86 4.86
C ASN A 90 7.32 -12.76 4.18
N PRO A 91 8.13 -13.08 3.15
CA PRO A 91 8.97 -12.10 2.47
C PRO A 91 8.17 -11.00 1.77
N PHE A 92 6.94 -11.30 1.31
CA PHE A 92 6.05 -10.29 0.73
C PHE A 92 5.59 -9.26 1.76
N HIS A 93 5.34 -9.71 3.00
CA HIS A 93 5.07 -8.79 4.11
C HIS A 93 6.29 -7.93 4.43
N MET A 94 7.48 -8.55 4.52
CA MET A 94 8.73 -7.83 4.81
C MET A 94 9.02 -6.76 3.75
N MET A 95 8.81 -7.05 2.46
CA MET A 95 8.93 -6.07 1.38
C MET A 95 7.93 -4.92 1.54
N GLY A 96 6.69 -5.22 1.92
CA GLY A 96 5.67 -4.21 2.24
C GLY A 96 6.09 -3.31 3.41
N VAL A 97 6.57 -3.89 4.51
CA VAL A 97 7.08 -3.15 5.68
C VAL A 97 8.26 -2.26 5.29
N ALA A 98 9.26 -2.81 4.58
CA ALA A 98 10.43 -2.06 4.13
C ALA A 98 10.04 -0.85 3.27
N ALA A 99 9.04 -1.01 2.41
CA ALA A 99 8.54 0.07 1.56
C ALA A 99 7.70 1.11 2.31
N VAL A 100 6.86 0.72 3.26
CA VAL A 100 6.07 1.68 4.06
C VAL A 100 7.00 2.50 4.97
N LEU A 101 7.93 1.84 5.66
CA LEU A 101 8.94 2.52 6.46
C LEU A 101 9.89 3.35 5.58
N GLY A 102 10.28 2.81 4.41
CA GLY A 102 11.07 3.52 3.42
C GLY A 102 10.38 4.76 2.86
N ALA A 103 9.06 4.71 2.65
CA ALA A 103 8.27 5.85 2.19
C ALA A 103 8.15 6.93 3.27
N ALA A 104 7.96 6.53 4.54
CA ALA A 104 7.99 7.48 5.66
C ALA A 104 9.37 8.16 5.77
N LEU A 105 10.46 7.38 5.66
CA LEU A 105 11.82 7.90 5.62
C LEU A 105 12.04 8.85 4.44
N LEU A 106 11.63 8.46 3.23
CA LEU A 106 11.77 9.29 2.03
C LEU A 106 10.95 10.58 2.10
N CYS A 107 9.76 10.53 2.68
CA CYS A 107 8.91 11.70 2.91
C CYS A 107 9.61 12.71 3.84
N ASP A 108 10.08 12.23 4.99
CA ASP A 108 10.74 13.06 6.00
C ASP A 108 12.07 13.62 5.49
N ILE A 109 12.95 12.77 4.96
CA ILE A 109 14.27 13.21 4.46
C ILE A 109 14.14 14.17 3.28
N HIS A 110 13.18 13.96 2.38
CA HIS A 110 12.97 14.83 1.24
C HIS A 110 12.44 16.20 1.67
N GLY A 111 11.39 16.22 2.50
CA GLY A 111 10.82 17.45 3.04
C GLY A 111 11.86 18.25 3.81
N ALA A 112 12.58 17.61 4.75
CA ALA A 112 13.62 18.25 5.53
C ALA A 112 14.78 18.77 4.65
N THR A 113 15.18 18.03 3.62
CA THR A 113 16.24 18.48 2.71
C THR A 113 15.84 19.73 1.94
N ILE A 114 14.59 19.79 1.43
CA ILE A 114 14.10 20.97 0.71
C ILE A 114 14.13 22.19 1.64
N GLU A 115 13.50 22.08 2.81
CA GLU A 115 13.39 23.19 3.77
C GLU A 115 14.75 23.72 4.25
N ASN A 116 15.77 22.85 4.30
CA ASN A 116 17.14 23.23 4.72
C ASN A 116 18.07 23.59 3.56
N THR A 117 17.58 23.61 2.32
CA THR A 117 18.35 24.04 1.14
C THR A 117 17.63 25.10 0.31
N LEU A 118 16.64 25.78 0.91
CA LEU A 118 15.94 26.90 0.30
C LEU A 118 16.89 28.02 -0.09
N PHE A 119 16.60 28.70 -1.20
CA PHE A 119 17.19 30.00 -1.49
C PHE A 119 16.54 31.08 -0.63
N GLU A 120 17.29 32.14 -0.34
CA GLU A 120 16.76 33.33 0.34
C GLU A 120 16.02 34.21 -0.67
N ASP A 121 14.75 33.88 -0.92
CA ASP A 121 13.90 34.56 -1.92
C ASP A 121 13.03 35.69 -1.32
N GLY A 122 13.25 36.06 -0.06
CA GLY A 122 12.56 37.18 0.61
C GLY A 122 13.11 37.50 2.01
N ASP A 123 12.79 38.68 2.53
CA ASP A 123 13.40 39.24 3.77
C ASP A 123 12.79 38.70 5.09
N GLY A 124 11.80 37.82 5.00
CA GLY A 124 11.07 37.31 6.15
C GLY A 124 11.78 36.16 6.83
N ALA A 125 11.87 36.18 8.17
CA ALA A 125 12.35 35.02 8.94
C ALA A 125 11.45 33.78 8.78
N ASN A 126 10.19 33.97 8.38
CA ASN A 126 9.31 32.90 7.93
C ASN A 126 9.34 32.84 6.40
N THR A 127 9.87 31.73 5.87
CA THR A 127 10.21 31.56 4.46
C THR A 127 9.03 31.15 3.57
N PHE A 128 7.87 30.75 4.12
CA PHE A 128 6.75 30.26 3.31
C PHE A 128 6.19 31.29 2.32
N ARG A 129 6.32 32.59 2.63
CA ARG A 129 5.84 33.68 1.75
C ARG A 129 6.80 34.01 0.60
N ALA A 130 8.01 33.48 0.64
CA ALA A 130 9.04 33.70 -0.39
C ALA A 130 8.89 32.75 -1.59
N PHE A 131 7.78 32.02 -1.68
CA PHE A 131 7.47 31.11 -2.80
C PHE A 131 6.28 31.63 -3.63
N ASN A 132 6.41 31.55 -4.95
CA ASN A 132 5.33 31.81 -5.89
C ASN A 132 5.04 30.57 -6.76
N PRO A 133 3.79 30.06 -6.79
CA PRO A 133 3.43 28.89 -7.59
C PRO A 133 3.74 28.98 -9.10
N THR A 134 3.91 30.18 -9.65
CA THR A 134 4.21 30.39 -11.08
C THR A 134 5.65 30.83 -11.35
N GLN A 135 6.56 30.78 -10.36
CA GLN A 135 7.97 31.11 -10.58
C GLN A 135 8.67 30.09 -11.48
N ALA A 136 9.68 30.52 -12.24
CA ALA A 136 10.41 29.65 -13.17
C ALA A 136 11.58 28.92 -12.47
N GLU A 137 12.11 29.54 -11.42
CA GLU A 137 13.28 29.11 -10.68
C GLU A 137 12.94 28.05 -9.64
N GLU A 138 13.87 27.12 -9.40
CA GLU A 138 13.74 26.17 -8.29
C GLU A 138 13.93 26.90 -6.94
N THR A 139 13.03 26.65 -5.98
CA THR A 139 13.07 27.31 -4.66
C THR A 139 14.16 26.79 -3.72
N TYR A 140 14.82 25.68 -4.08
CA TYR A 140 15.89 25.06 -3.28
C TYR A 140 17.06 24.60 -4.15
N SER A 141 18.26 24.62 -3.58
CA SER A 141 19.52 24.28 -4.25
C SER A 141 19.75 22.76 -4.30
N MET A 142 19.50 22.16 -5.46
CA MET A 142 19.77 20.73 -5.68
C MET A 142 21.25 20.37 -5.56
N VAL A 143 22.14 21.28 -5.97
CA VAL A 143 23.59 21.08 -5.90
C VAL A 143 24.07 21.02 -4.45
N THR A 144 23.55 21.91 -3.59
CA THR A 144 23.88 21.92 -2.16
C THR A 144 23.35 20.68 -1.46
N ALA A 145 22.08 20.31 -1.73
CA ALA A 145 21.49 19.07 -1.23
C ALA A 145 22.29 17.83 -1.65
N ASN A 146 22.67 17.76 -2.93
CA ASN A 146 23.46 16.65 -3.46
C ASN A 146 24.82 16.53 -2.77
N ARG A 147 25.53 17.66 -2.62
CA ARG A 147 26.83 17.68 -1.94
C ARG A 147 26.70 17.25 -0.48
N PHE A 148 25.72 17.80 0.24
CA PHE A 148 25.45 17.44 1.64
C PHE A 148 25.26 15.92 1.79
N TRP A 149 24.34 15.33 1.03
CA TRP A 149 24.06 13.90 1.13
C TRP A 149 25.21 13.03 0.62
N SER A 150 25.95 13.47 -0.40
CA SER A 150 27.13 12.74 -0.88
C SER A 150 28.23 12.68 0.18
N GLN A 151 28.37 13.74 0.99
CA GLN A 151 29.35 13.78 2.08
C GLN A 151 28.88 13.01 3.31
N ILE A 152 27.60 13.10 3.67
CA ILE A 152 27.04 12.48 4.88
C ILE A 152 26.74 10.98 4.69
N PHE A 153 26.16 10.61 3.55
CA PHE A 153 25.63 9.26 3.30
C PHE A 153 26.36 8.54 2.15
N GLY A 154 27.37 9.17 1.53
CA GLY A 154 28.18 8.59 0.44
C GLY A 154 27.49 8.56 -0.92
N VAL A 155 26.17 8.74 -0.97
CA VAL A 155 25.36 8.79 -2.20
C VAL A 155 24.29 9.86 -2.08
N ALA A 156 23.91 10.44 -3.21
CA ALA A 156 22.83 11.43 -3.26
C ALA A 156 22.10 11.38 -4.60
N PHE A 157 20.83 11.78 -4.58
CA PHE A 157 20.10 12.06 -5.81
C PHE A 157 20.72 13.26 -6.50
N SER A 158 20.86 13.20 -7.83
CA SER A 158 21.31 14.30 -8.69
C SER A 158 20.28 14.70 -9.75
N ASN A 159 19.23 13.88 -9.92
CA ASN A 159 18.14 14.12 -10.86
C ASN A 159 16.81 14.19 -10.12
N LYS A 160 16.16 15.36 -10.14
CA LYS A 160 14.88 15.60 -9.45
C LYS A 160 13.75 14.69 -9.97
N ARG A 161 13.69 14.40 -11.27
CA ARG A 161 12.64 13.54 -11.83
C ARG A 161 12.78 12.10 -11.34
N TRP A 162 14.01 11.59 -11.30
CA TRP A 162 14.28 10.26 -10.73
C TRP A 162 13.92 10.20 -9.23
N LEU A 163 14.29 11.23 -8.46
CA LEU A 163 13.93 11.31 -7.04
C LEU A 163 12.42 11.18 -6.82
N HIS A 164 11.61 11.98 -7.53
CA HIS A 164 10.15 11.94 -7.34
C HIS A 164 9.52 10.65 -7.87
N PHE A 165 10.05 10.09 -8.98
CA PHE A 165 9.63 8.76 -9.43
C PHE A 165 9.95 7.69 -8.37
N PHE A 166 11.12 7.76 -7.73
CA PHE A 166 11.51 6.83 -6.68
C PHE A 166 10.60 6.94 -5.44
N MET A 167 10.21 8.16 -5.07
CA MET A 167 9.24 8.40 -3.98
C MET A 167 7.85 7.81 -4.28
N LEU A 168 7.43 7.73 -5.55
CA LEU A 168 6.24 6.98 -5.95
C LEU A 168 6.50 5.47 -5.90
N PHE A 169 7.61 5.03 -6.51
CA PHE A 169 7.93 3.63 -6.72
C PHE A 169 8.02 2.83 -5.42
N VAL A 170 8.70 3.34 -4.40
CA VAL A 170 8.93 2.62 -3.14
C VAL A 170 7.63 2.22 -2.45
N PRO A 171 6.75 3.15 -2.02
CA PRO A 171 5.50 2.79 -1.34
C PRO A 171 4.56 1.97 -2.23
N VAL A 172 4.45 2.32 -3.52
CA VAL A 172 3.54 1.63 -4.44
C VAL A 172 3.98 0.18 -4.60
N THR A 173 5.22 -0.08 -4.99
CA THR A 173 5.74 -1.46 -5.15
C THR A 173 5.60 -2.24 -3.85
N GLY A 174 5.86 -1.62 -2.69
CA GLY A 174 5.66 -2.22 -1.38
C GLY A 174 4.26 -2.74 -1.09
N LEU A 175 3.26 -1.87 -1.29
CA LEU A 175 1.86 -2.24 -1.09
C LEU A 175 1.44 -3.35 -2.06
N TRP A 176 1.90 -3.31 -3.31
CA TRP A 176 1.71 -4.39 -4.27
C TRP A 176 2.31 -5.71 -3.80
N MET A 177 3.54 -5.71 -3.26
CA MET A 177 4.16 -6.92 -2.71
C MET A 177 3.35 -7.48 -1.54
N SER A 178 2.93 -6.64 -0.59
CA SER A 178 2.12 -7.09 0.54
C SER A 178 0.79 -7.71 0.10
N ALA A 179 0.13 -7.10 -0.91
CA ALA A 179 -1.11 -7.61 -1.48
C ALA A 179 -0.93 -9.00 -2.12
N LEU A 180 0.18 -9.22 -2.85
CA LEU A 180 0.50 -10.55 -3.40
C LEU A 180 0.65 -11.60 -2.32
N GLY A 181 1.31 -11.29 -1.20
CA GLY A 181 1.42 -12.24 -0.10
C GLY A 181 0.08 -12.53 0.58
N VAL A 182 -0.81 -11.54 0.70
CA VAL A 182 -2.20 -11.74 1.18
C VAL A 182 -3.00 -12.67 0.26
N VAL A 183 -2.80 -12.59 -1.06
CA VAL A 183 -3.38 -13.54 -2.02
C VAL A 183 -2.92 -14.97 -1.74
N GLY A 184 -1.64 -15.17 -1.41
CA GLY A 184 -1.12 -16.48 -0.97
C GLY A 184 -1.79 -16.98 0.31
N LEU A 185 -1.96 -16.09 1.31
CA LEU A 185 -2.64 -16.43 2.56
C LEU A 185 -4.12 -16.77 2.38
N ALA A 186 -4.80 -16.18 1.38
CA ALA A 186 -6.16 -16.55 1.03
C ALA A 186 -6.28 -18.05 0.67
N LEU A 187 -5.20 -18.67 0.17
CA LEU A 187 -5.13 -20.10 -0.16
C LEU A 187 -4.38 -20.93 0.91
N ASN A 188 -4.10 -20.35 2.09
CA ASN A 188 -3.24 -20.93 3.12
C ASN A 188 -1.81 -21.27 2.65
N LEU A 189 -1.34 -20.70 1.53
CA LEU A 189 0.01 -20.83 1.02
C LEU A 189 0.93 -19.88 1.79
N ARG A 190 1.58 -20.41 2.82
CA ARG A 190 2.30 -19.64 3.84
C ARG A 190 3.81 -19.87 3.73
N ALA A 191 4.58 -18.84 4.05
CA ALA A 191 5.96 -19.00 4.52
C ALA A 191 5.91 -19.28 6.03
N TYR A 192 5.31 -20.42 6.42
CA TYR A 192 5.05 -20.71 7.82
C TYR A 192 6.30 -21.22 8.53
N ASP A 193 7.07 -22.09 7.87
CA ASP A 193 8.18 -22.80 8.44
C ASP A 193 9.48 -22.74 7.61
N PHE A 194 10.59 -22.95 8.30
CA PHE A 194 11.84 -23.33 7.67
C PHE A 194 12.10 -24.80 7.97
N VAL A 195 11.88 -25.67 7.00
CA VAL A 195 12.00 -27.14 7.17
C VAL A 195 13.36 -27.56 7.76
N SER A 196 14.45 -26.88 7.38
CA SER A 196 15.78 -27.16 7.95
C SER A 196 15.91 -26.81 9.44
N GLN A 197 15.18 -25.79 9.92
CA GLN A 197 15.12 -25.46 11.34
C GLN A 197 14.27 -26.49 12.10
N GLU A 198 13.13 -26.91 11.53
CA GLU A 198 12.24 -27.91 12.14
C GLU A 198 12.95 -29.25 12.32
N ILE A 199 13.64 -29.75 11.29
CA ILE A 199 14.40 -31.01 11.36
C ILE A 199 15.46 -30.92 12.47
N ARG A 200 16.21 -29.82 12.52
CA ARG A 200 17.27 -29.65 13.52
C ARG A 200 16.71 -29.52 14.94
N ALA A 201 15.61 -28.80 15.12
CA ALA A 201 14.97 -28.66 16.43
C ALA A 201 14.34 -29.97 16.91
N ALA A 202 13.83 -30.80 15.99
CA ALA A 202 13.28 -32.11 16.31
C ALA A 202 14.35 -33.12 16.74
N GLU A 203 15.54 -33.08 16.14
CA GLU A 203 16.66 -33.97 16.47
C GLU A 203 17.46 -33.52 17.70
N TYR A 204 17.56 -32.20 17.92
CA TYR A 204 18.40 -31.61 18.97
C TYR A 204 17.55 -30.74 19.90
N PRO A 205 17.10 -31.25 21.06
CA PRO A 205 16.24 -30.51 21.99
C PRO A 205 16.85 -29.21 22.55
N GLU A 206 18.17 -29.09 22.54
CA GLU A 206 18.90 -27.88 22.97
C GLU A 206 19.00 -26.82 21.86
N PHE A 207 18.58 -27.13 20.63
CA PHE A 207 18.62 -26.20 19.52
C PHE A 207 17.46 -25.21 19.60
N GLU A 208 17.79 -23.95 19.89
CA GLU A 208 16.81 -22.87 20.00
C GLU A 208 17.22 -21.66 19.16
N THR A 209 16.26 -21.05 18.47
CA THR A 209 16.42 -19.78 17.75
C THR A 209 15.22 -18.88 17.98
N PHE A 210 15.32 -17.60 17.63
CA PHE A 210 14.14 -16.71 17.66
C PHE A 210 13.00 -17.22 16.76
N TYR A 211 13.33 -17.95 15.69
CA TYR A 211 12.32 -18.59 14.85
C TYR A 211 11.53 -19.64 15.63
N THR A 212 12.19 -20.59 16.32
CA THR A 212 11.50 -21.65 17.07
C THR A 212 10.71 -21.08 18.25
N LYS A 213 11.26 -20.06 18.94
CA LYS A 213 10.54 -19.31 19.98
C LYS A 213 9.26 -18.66 19.47
N ASN A 214 9.30 -18.09 18.26
CA ASN A 214 8.12 -17.49 17.64
C ASN A 214 7.08 -18.54 17.24
N ILE A 215 7.46 -19.79 16.95
CA ILE A 215 6.49 -20.87 16.69
C ILE A 215 5.69 -21.18 17.96
N LEU A 216 6.35 -21.29 19.13
CA LEU A 216 5.67 -21.52 20.43
C LEU A 216 4.66 -20.40 20.75
N LEU A 217 5.01 -19.14 20.51
CA LEU A 217 4.08 -18.02 20.69
C LEU A 217 2.83 -18.14 19.82
N LYS A 218 2.97 -18.64 18.59
CA LYS A 218 1.84 -18.81 17.65
C LYS A 218 0.96 -19.99 18.05
N GLU A 219 1.53 -21.07 18.56
CA GLU A 219 0.78 -22.18 19.15
C GLU A 219 -0.09 -21.69 20.32
N GLY A 220 0.49 -20.88 21.20
CA GLY A 220 -0.25 -20.15 22.23
C GLY A 220 -1.40 -19.33 21.65
N ILE A 221 -1.11 -18.44 20.70
CA ILE A 221 -2.15 -17.61 20.07
C ILE A 221 -3.29 -18.48 19.51
N ARG A 222 -2.99 -19.54 18.74
CA ARG A 222 -4.04 -20.38 18.13
C ARG A 222 -4.90 -21.08 19.18
N ALA A 223 -4.29 -21.75 20.16
CA ALA A 223 -5.03 -22.53 21.15
C ALA A 223 -5.89 -21.64 22.06
N TRP A 224 -5.36 -20.49 22.49
CA TRP A 224 -6.03 -19.58 23.41
C TRP A 224 -7.08 -18.68 22.73
N MET A 225 -6.91 -18.38 21.44
CA MET A 225 -7.84 -17.52 20.70
C MET A 225 -8.97 -18.32 20.04
N ALA A 226 -8.68 -19.48 19.43
CA ALA A 226 -9.58 -20.12 18.46
C ALA A 226 -11.00 -20.39 18.97
N ALA A 227 -11.15 -20.86 20.22
CA ALA A 227 -12.47 -21.23 20.74
C ALA A 227 -13.46 -20.05 20.80
N GLN A 228 -12.98 -18.85 21.15
CA GLN A 228 -13.81 -17.63 21.18
C GLN A 228 -13.86 -16.94 19.81
N ASP A 229 -12.75 -17.01 19.09
CA ASP A 229 -12.54 -16.30 17.83
C ASP A 229 -13.24 -16.98 16.64
N GLN A 230 -13.49 -18.29 16.74
CA GLN A 230 -14.15 -19.13 15.75
C GLN A 230 -15.32 -19.92 16.40
N PRO A 231 -16.36 -19.24 16.90
CA PRO A 231 -17.42 -19.86 17.68
C PRO A 231 -18.21 -20.92 16.91
N HIS A 232 -18.22 -20.85 15.57
CA HIS A 232 -18.88 -21.81 14.70
C HIS A 232 -18.21 -23.20 14.72
N GLU A 233 -16.95 -23.30 15.12
CA GLU A 233 -16.22 -24.57 15.24
C GLU A 233 -16.55 -25.34 16.54
N ASN A 234 -17.24 -24.70 17.50
CA ASN A 234 -17.59 -25.29 18.80
C ASN A 234 -16.40 -25.96 19.53
N LEU A 235 -15.22 -25.36 19.43
CA LEU A 235 -13.99 -25.89 20.03
C LEU A 235 -14.07 -25.85 21.56
N ILE A 236 -13.84 -26.99 22.19
CA ILE A 236 -13.69 -27.13 23.64
C ILE A 236 -12.30 -27.73 23.88
N PHE A 237 -11.39 -26.89 24.38
CA PHE A 237 -10.06 -27.34 24.80
C PHE A 237 -10.04 -27.49 26.32
N PRO A 238 -9.90 -28.71 26.86
CA PRO A 238 -9.63 -28.92 28.28
C PRO A 238 -8.37 -28.16 28.74
N GLU A 239 -8.32 -27.78 30.01
CA GLU A 239 -7.18 -26.99 30.53
C GLU A 239 -5.83 -27.69 30.33
N GLU A 240 -5.81 -29.02 30.44
CA GLU A 240 -4.61 -29.85 30.28
C GLU A 240 -4.00 -29.83 28.87
N VAL A 241 -4.75 -29.44 27.83
CA VAL A 241 -4.25 -29.40 26.44
C VAL A 241 -3.84 -27.99 26.00
N LEU A 242 -4.09 -26.96 26.83
CA LEU A 242 -3.71 -25.59 26.52
C LEU A 242 -2.19 -25.42 26.69
N PRO A 243 -1.46 -25.01 25.64
CA PRO A 243 -0.02 -24.81 25.74
C PRO A 243 0.27 -23.63 26.66
N ARG A 244 1.09 -23.88 27.70
CA ARG A 244 1.52 -22.88 28.68
C ARG A 244 3.00 -23.06 29.00
N GLY A 245 3.68 -21.93 29.21
CA GLY A 245 4.97 -21.94 29.87
C GLY A 245 4.80 -22.22 31.36
N ASN A 246 5.90 -22.55 32.04
CA ASN A 246 5.85 -22.76 33.47
C ASN A 246 5.36 -21.48 34.18
N THR A 247 4.44 -21.61 35.15
CA THR A 247 3.94 -20.55 36.06
C THR A 247 3.04 -19.44 35.48
N LEU A 248 2.75 -19.41 34.17
CA LEU A 248 1.85 -18.43 33.53
C LEU A 248 0.52 -19.06 33.14
#